data_AF-A0A820LKK8-F1
#
_entry.id   AF-A0A820LKK8-F1
#
_cell.length_a   1.000
_cell.length_b   1.000
_cell.length_c   1.000
_cell.angle_alpha   90.00
_cell.angle_beta   90.00
_cell.angle_gamma   90.00
#
_symmetry.space_group_name_H-M   'P 1'
#
loop_
_entity.id
_entity.type
_entity.pdbx_description
1 polymer ?
#
loop_
_entity_poly.entity_id
_entity_poly.type
_entity_poly.pdbx_seq_one_letter_code
_entity_poly.pdbx_strand_id
1 'polypeptide(L)'
;LVATAKHCDPMTTMGGINLILFGDYIQYSPVFDKPLYYNFSTTMDNNTTTNRKLATENEIQQKSARALVLQINCVVILEQQMRTKDLAYRALLDRVRTGEGIHEDWLLLRTRVIGIGLHISLNDPPWNKVCYICNVSLDTNYFIKKLYKLISK
;
A
#
# COMPACT_ATOMS: atom_id res chain seq x y z
N LEU A 1 30.01 -0.46 31.52
CA LEU A 1 30.55 -0.90 30.21
C LEU A 1 29.83 -0.11 29.12
N VAL A 2 30.49 0.93 28.59
CA VAL A 2 29.98 1.66 27.42
C VAL A 2 30.41 0.85 26.20
N ALA A 3 29.46 0.19 25.55
CA ALA A 3 29.74 -0.47 24.27
C ALA A 3 29.97 0.62 23.23
N THR A 4 31.23 0.91 22.91
CA THR A 4 31.58 1.68 21.72
C THR A 4 31.11 0.86 20.52
N ALA A 5 30.19 1.41 19.74
CA ALA A 5 29.73 0.77 18.51
C ALA A 5 30.97 0.47 17.65
N LYS A 6 31.23 -0.81 17.36
CA LYS A 6 32.28 -1.20 16.43
C LYS A 6 31.96 -0.53 15.10
N HIS A 7 32.82 0.40 14.68
CA HIS A 7 32.70 1.04 13.38
C HIS A 7 32.95 -0.05 12.33
N CYS A 8 31.88 -0.55 11.70
CA CYS A 8 32.02 -1.43 10.56
C CYS A 8 32.61 -0.64 9.38
N ASP A 9 33.35 -1.32 8.52
CA ASP A 9 33.84 -0.75 7.27
C ASP A 9 32.63 -0.22 6.47
N PRO A 10 32.58 1.09 6.14
CA PRO A 10 31.48 1.68 5.39
C PRO A 10 31.31 1.07 3.98
N MET A 11 32.34 0.36 3.47
CA MET A 11 32.26 -0.37 2.21
C MET A 11 31.56 -1.73 2.35
N THR A 12 31.41 -2.25 3.57
CA THR A 12 30.63 -3.46 3.82
C THR A 12 29.16 -3.13 3.70
N THR A 13 28.47 -3.82 2.78
CA THR A 13 27.02 -3.64 2.56
C THR A 13 26.26 -3.77 3.88
N MET A 14 25.50 -2.73 4.23
CA MET A 14 24.69 -2.66 5.45
C MET A 14 25.48 -2.94 6.74
N GLY A 15 26.79 -2.63 6.75
CA GLY A 15 27.66 -2.88 7.90
C GLY A 15 27.85 -4.36 8.25
N GLY A 16 27.59 -5.28 7.30
CA GLY A 16 27.70 -6.72 7.51
C GLY A 16 26.49 -7.34 8.21
N ILE A 17 25.38 -6.59 8.30
CA ILE A 17 24.13 -7.07 8.91
C ILE A 17 23.31 -7.81 7.86
N ASN A 18 22.79 -8.98 8.24
CA ASN A 18 21.81 -9.70 7.44
C ASN A 18 20.45 -8.98 7.52
N LEU A 19 19.92 -8.57 6.38
CA LEU A 19 18.60 -7.95 6.27
C LEU A 19 17.59 -8.97 5.75
N ILE A 20 16.44 -9.07 6.43
CA ILE A 20 15.27 -9.81 5.96
C ILE A 20 14.12 -8.81 5.89
N LEU A 21 13.55 -8.66 4.69
CA LEU A 21 12.47 -7.73 4.41
C LEU A 21 11.16 -8.50 4.21
N PHE A 22 10.08 -7.99 4.80
CA PHE A 22 8.72 -8.51 4.61
C PHE A 22 7.85 -7.40 4.06
N GLY A 23 6.99 -7.73 3.09
CA GLY A 23 6.10 -6.77 2.48
C GLY A 23 5.11 -7.43 1.54
N ASP A 24 4.22 -6.62 0.98
CA ASP A 24 3.29 -6.99 -0.06
C ASP A 24 3.40 -5.96 -1.19
N TYR A 25 3.64 -6.42 -2.42
CA TYR A 25 3.84 -5.58 -3.60
C TYR A 25 2.61 -4.75 -3.99
N ILE A 26 1.44 -5.08 -3.45
CA ILE A 26 0.16 -4.44 -3.81
C ILE A 26 -0.25 -3.40 -2.77
N GLN A 27 0.59 -3.18 -1.75
CA GLN A 27 0.39 -2.05 -0.85
C GLN A 27 0.48 -0.74 -1.65
N TYR A 28 -0.40 0.20 -1.32
CA TYR A 28 -0.29 1.54 -1.86
C TYR A 28 1.10 2.09 -1.60
N SER A 29 1.67 2.75 -2.61
CA SER A 29 2.96 3.43 -2.45
C SER A 29 2.89 4.42 -1.29
N PRO A 30 4.00 4.62 -0.54
CA PRO A 30 4.07 5.67 0.46
C PRO A 30 3.55 7.00 -0.10
N VAL A 31 2.71 7.68 0.68
CA VAL A 31 2.19 8.99 0.28
C VAL A 31 3.34 9.98 0.36
N PHE A 32 3.75 10.50 -0.79
CA PHE A 32 4.64 11.65 -0.85
C PHE A 32 3.79 12.93 -0.78
N ASP A 33 4.39 14.09 -0.47
CA ASP A 33 3.77 15.42 -0.64
C ASP A 33 3.65 15.77 -2.15
N LYS A 34 3.14 14.82 -2.92
CA LYS A 34 2.98 14.83 -4.37
C LYS A 34 1.67 14.11 -4.72
N PRO A 35 1.08 14.40 -5.89
CA PRO A 35 -0.10 13.68 -6.36
C PRO A 35 0.13 12.17 -6.36
N LEU A 36 -0.92 11.39 -6.05
CA LEU A 36 -0.90 9.92 -5.96
C LEU A 36 -0.33 9.24 -7.24
N TYR A 37 -0.43 9.91 -8.39
CA TYR A 37 0.10 9.48 -9.68
C TYR A 37 1.27 10.37 -10.15
N TYR A 38 2.21 10.67 -9.27
CA TYR A 38 3.41 11.42 -9.65
C TYR A 38 4.32 10.54 -10.50
N ASN A 39 4.46 10.90 -11.78
CA ASN A 39 5.39 10.22 -12.66
C ASN A 39 6.83 10.57 -12.26
N PHE A 40 7.54 9.61 -11.69
CA PHE A 40 8.94 9.77 -11.32
C PHE A 40 9.91 9.66 -12.50
N SER A 41 9.44 9.26 -13.69
CA SER A 41 10.29 9.12 -14.89
C SER A 41 10.55 10.44 -15.61
N THR A 42 9.82 11.51 -15.28
CA THR A 42 9.85 12.80 -16.01
C THR A 42 10.94 13.79 -15.57
N THR A 43 11.85 13.44 -14.66
CA THR A 43 12.95 14.37 -14.28
C THR A 43 14.17 14.32 -15.21
N MET A 44 14.15 13.52 -16.29
CA MET A 44 15.20 13.53 -17.32
C MET A 44 14.83 14.45 -18.50
N ASP A 45 14.59 15.73 -18.23
CA ASP A 45 14.56 16.74 -19.30
C ASP A 45 15.99 17.00 -19.76
N ASN A 46 16.35 16.41 -20.90
CA ASN A 46 17.67 16.44 -21.54
C ASN A 46 18.09 17.82 -22.11
N ASN A 47 17.56 18.93 -21.59
CA ASN A 47 17.81 20.27 -22.14
C ASN A 47 18.18 21.30 -21.07
N THR A 48 19.26 21.10 -20.33
CA THR A 48 20.01 22.24 -19.78
C THR A 48 21.50 21.95 -19.63
N THR A 49 22.25 22.53 -20.55
CA THR A 49 23.69 22.77 -20.51
C THR A 49 24.09 23.38 -19.16
N THR A 50 25.12 22.80 -18.53
CA THR A 50 25.99 23.43 -17.53
C THR A 50 25.31 24.16 -16.36
N ASN A 51 24.80 23.41 -15.39
CA ASN A 51 24.82 23.80 -13.97
C ASN A 51 24.66 22.50 -13.14
N ARG A 52 25.61 22.20 -12.24
CA ARG A 52 25.51 21.06 -11.32
C ARG A 52 24.34 21.31 -10.35
N LYS A 53 23.12 21.01 -10.78
CA LYS A 53 21.93 21.07 -9.95
C LYS A 53 22.09 20.01 -8.85
N LEU A 54 22.03 20.43 -7.60
CA LEU A 54 22.08 19.52 -6.45
C LEU A 54 20.96 18.49 -6.62
N ALA A 55 21.28 17.20 -6.46
CA ALA A 55 20.27 16.14 -6.58
C ALA A 55 19.13 16.43 -5.61
N THR A 56 17.90 16.40 -6.12
CA THR A 56 16.72 16.57 -5.28
C THR A 56 16.60 15.37 -4.33
N GLU A 57 15.99 15.58 -3.16
CA GLU A 57 15.82 14.52 -2.16
C GLU A 57 15.17 13.25 -2.76
N ASN A 58 14.22 13.41 -3.68
CA ASN A 58 13.59 12.30 -4.40
C ASN A 58 14.58 11.48 -5.24
N GLU A 59 15.49 12.15 -5.95
CA GLU A 59 16.50 11.46 -6.76
C GLU A 59 17.50 10.71 -5.89
N ILE A 60 17.83 11.27 -4.72
CA ILE A 60 18.66 10.60 -3.71
C ILE A 60 17.93 9.37 -3.18
N GLN A 61 16.67 9.51 -2.75
CA GLN A 61 15.86 8.41 -2.24
C GLN A 61 15.69 7.30 -3.29
N GLN A 62 15.43 7.64 -4.56
CA GLN A 62 15.33 6.66 -5.64
C GLN A 62 16.64 5.93 -5.91
N LYS A 63 17.77 6.66 -5.97
CA LYS A 63 19.09 6.04 -6.16
C LYS A 63 19.42 5.10 -5.02
N SER A 64 19.14 5.51 -3.78
CA SER A 64 19.32 4.69 -2.59
C SER A 64 18.40 3.46 -2.58
N ALA A 65 17.12 3.63 -2.90
CA ALA A 65 16.17 2.52 -2.99
C ALA A 65 16.58 1.52 -4.07
N ARG A 66 16.99 2.00 -5.25
CA ARG A 66 17.51 1.14 -6.32
C ARG A 66 18.77 0.40 -5.88
N ALA A 67 19.72 1.09 -5.25
CA ALA A 67 20.94 0.45 -4.75
C ALA A 67 20.64 -0.65 -3.72
N LEU A 68 19.68 -0.41 -2.83
CA LEU A 68 19.22 -1.40 -1.85
C LEU A 68 18.56 -2.60 -2.53
N VAL A 69 17.66 -2.37 -3.49
CA VAL A 69 16.97 -3.45 -4.22
C VAL A 69 17.97 -4.32 -4.98
N LEU A 70 19.00 -3.72 -5.59
CA LEU A 70 20.05 -4.47 -6.30
C LEU A 70 20.93 -5.32 -5.39
N GLN A 71 20.92 -5.07 -4.08
CA GLN A 71 21.65 -5.88 -3.09
C GLN A 71 20.82 -7.05 -2.55
N ILE A 72 19.52 -7.13 -2.89
CA ILE A 72 18.67 -8.25 -2.52
C ILE A 72 19.10 -9.48 -3.32
N ASN A 73 19.56 -10.52 -2.62
CA ASN A 73 20.07 -11.75 -3.21
C ASN A 73 19.01 -12.88 -3.28
N CYS A 74 17.90 -12.74 -2.57
CA CYS A 74 16.87 -13.76 -2.45
C CYS A 74 15.49 -13.11 -2.29
N VAL A 75 14.52 -13.60 -3.06
CA VAL A 75 13.11 -13.23 -2.95
C VAL A 75 12.31 -14.51 -2.76
N VAL A 76 11.49 -14.53 -1.71
CA VAL A 76 10.58 -15.64 -1.41
C VAL A 76 9.16 -15.12 -1.51
N ILE A 77 8.36 -15.70 -2.40
CA ILE A 77 6.95 -15.35 -2.59
C ILE A 77 6.10 -16.38 -1.85
N LEU A 78 5.23 -15.91 -0.95
CA LEU A 78 4.28 -16.75 -0.22
C LEU A 78 2.95 -16.80 -0.98
N GLU A 79 2.71 -17.90 -1.70
CA GLU A 79 1.52 -18.03 -2.57
C GLU A 79 0.27 -18.53 -1.85
N GLN A 80 0.45 -19.26 -0.73
CA GLN A 80 -0.65 -19.89 -0.03
C GLN A 80 -1.45 -18.89 0.81
N GLN A 81 -2.69 -18.60 0.37
CA GLN A 81 -3.64 -17.77 1.13
C GLN A 81 -4.34 -18.57 2.24
N MET A 82 -4.15 -18.16 3.49
CA MET A 82 -4.73 -18.84 4.66
C MET A 82 -6.08 -18.26 5.11
N ARG A 83 -6.43 -17.05 4.66
CA ARG A 83 -7.60 -16.30 5.16
C ARG A 83 -8.91 -16.64 4.42
N THR A 84 -8.86 -16.81 3.11
CA THR A 84 -10.06 -16.95 2.27
C THR A 84 -10.29 -18.40 1.89
N LYS A 85 -11.47 -18.94 2.23
CA LYS A 85 -11.89 -20.30 1.84
C LYS A 85 -12.73 -20.32 0.55
N ASP A 86 -13.27 -19.17 0.14
CA ASP A 86 -14.03 -19.01 -1.10
C ASP A 86 -13.07 -19.00 -2.30
N LEU A 87 -13.08 -20.08 -3.08
CA LEU A 87 -12.21 -20.28 -4.24
C LEU A 87 -12.55 -19.30 -5.38
N ALA A 88 -13.82 -18.98 -5.58
CA ALA A 88 -14.24 -18.06 -6.64
C ALA A 88 -13.80 -16.64 -6.32
N TYR A 89 -13.96 -16.23 -5.06
CA TYR A 89 -13.48 -14.92 -4.62
C TYR A 89 -11.95 -14.82 -4.62
N ARG A 90 -11.24 -15.88 -4.25
CA ARG A 90 -9.77 -15.92 -4.35
C ARG A 90 -9.30 -15.73 -5.79
N ALA A 91 -9.87 -16.48 -6.74
CA ALA A 91 -9.52 -16.37 -8.15
C ALA A 91 -9.79 -14.96 -8.71
N LEU A 92 -10.89 -14.33 -8.29
CA LEU A 92 -11.16 -12.93 -8.60
C LEU A 92 -10.07 -12.00 -8.08
N LEU A 93 -9.68 -12.13 -6.81
CA LEU A 93 -8.65 -11.27 -6.21
C LEU A 93 -7.29 -11.42 -6.89
N ASP A 94 -6.94 -12.64 -7.28
CA ASP A 94 -5.69 -12.92 -7.99
C ASP A 94 -5.67 -12.26 -9.38
N ARG A 95 -6.79 -12.30 -10.13
CA ARG A 95 -6.92 -11.58 -11.41
C ARG A 95 -6.92 -10.07 -11.26
N VAL A 96 -7.60 -9.53 -10.25
CA VAL A 96 -7.58 -8.09 -9.96
C VAL A 96 -6.16 -7.62 -9.67
N ARG A 97 -5.38 -8.41 -8.93
CA ARG A 97 -3.98 -8.14 -8.63
C ARG A 97 -3.09 -8.09 -9.88
N THR A 98 -3.34 -8.93 -10.89
CA THR A 98 -2.56 -8.96 -12.14
C THR A 98 -3.12 -8.05 -13.23
N GLY A 99 -4.29 -7.44 -13.01
CA GLY A 99 -4.98 -6.61 -14.02
C GLY A 99 -5.73 -7.42 -15.08
N GLU A 100 -5.98 -8.70 -14.83
CA GLU A 100 -6.59 -9.66 -15.76
C GLU A 100 -8.07 -9.95 -15.43
N GLY A 101 -8.78 -8.96 -14.88
CA GLY A 101 -10.19 -9.12 -14.49
C GLY A 101 -11.11 -9.44 -15.66
N ILE A 102 -12.08 -10.35 -15.45
CA ILE A 102 -13.05 -10.78 -16.47
C ILE A 102 -14.48 -10.31 -16.16
N HIS A 103 -15.40 -10.47 -17.11
CA HIS A 103 -16.79 -10.02 -16.93
C HIS A 103 -17.49 -10.72 -15.76
N GLU A 104 -17.18 -12.00 -15.55
CA GLU A 104 -17.70 -12.82 -14.46
C GLU A 104 -17.26 -12.29 -13.08
N ASP A 105 -16.06 -11.70 -12.99
CA ASP A 105 -15.60 -11.06 -11.76
C ASP A 105 -16.44 -9.84 -11.42
N TRP A 106 -16.76 -9.04 -12.43
CA TRP A 106 -17.63 -7.88 -12.27
C TRP A 106 -19.05 -8.29 -11.84
N LEU A 107 -19.61 -9.34 -12.44
CA LEU A 107 -20.89 -9.91 -12.01
C LEU A 107 -20.83 -10.38 -10.56
N LEU A 108 -19.76 -11.07 -10.19
CA LEU A 108 -19.56 -11.56 -8.83
C LEU A 108 -19.46 -10.39 -7.82
N LEU A 109 -18.76 -9.31 -8.16
CA LEU A 109 -18.69 -8.10 -7.32
C LEU A 109 -20.07 -7.44 -7.16
N ARG A 110 -20.87 -7.39 -8.22
CA ARG A 110 -22.21 -6.80 -8.16
C ARG A 110 -23.15 -7.51 -7.19
N THR A 111 -22.98 -8.81 -6.96
CA THR A 111 -23.77 -9.53 -5.95
C THR A 111 -23.53 -9.03 -4.52
N ARG A 112 -22.43 -8.31 -4.28
CA ARG A 112 -22.00 -7.79 -2.97
C ARG A 112 -22.26 -6.29 -2.83
N VAL A 113 -22.72 -5.63 -3.90
CA VAL A 113 -23.18 -4.24 -3.82
C VAL A 113 -24.58 -4.24 -3.24
N ILE A 114 -24.73 -3.65 -2.06
CA ILE A 114 -26.07 -3.40 -1.51
C ILE A 114 -26.65 -2.25 -2.33
N GLY A 115 -27.79 -2.48 -2.98
CA GLY A 115 -28.33 -1.65 -4.05
C GLY A 115 -28.36 -0.14 -3.77
N ILE A 116 -28.28 0.63 -4.85
CA ILE A 116 -28.41 2.10 -4.82
C ILE A 116 -29.80 2.44 -4.29
N GLY A 117 -29.87 3.23 -3.21
CA GLY A 117 -31.13 3.70 -2.62
C GLY A 117 -31.67 2.88 -1.44
N LEU A 118 -30.96 1.85 -0.98
CA LEU A 118 -31.30 1.18 0.28
C LEU A 118 -30.81 2.04 1.47
N HIS A 119 -31.75 2.53 2.28
CA HIS A 119 -31.44 3.21 3.53
C HIS A 119 -31.14 2.18 4.62
N ILE A 120 -29.92 1.65 4.62
CA ILE A 120 -29.50 0.60 5.56
C ILE A 120 -29.05 1.27 6.85
N SER A 121 -29.63 0.87 7.98
CA SER A 121 -29.12 1.23 9.29
C SER A 121 -27.95 0.31 9.64
N LEU A 122 -26.80 0.89 9.98
CA LEU A 122 -25.66 0.14 10.51
C LEU A 122 -25.89 -0.34 11.96
N ASN A 123 -26.97 0.09 12.62
CA ASN A 123 -27.32 -0.43 13.94
C ASN A 123 -28.09 -1.75 13.85
N ASP A 124 -28.63 -2.09 12.68
CA ASP A 124 -29.47 -3.25 12.50
C ASP A 124 -28.61 -4.46 12.08
N PRO A 125 -28.91 -5.68 12.56
CA PRO A 125 -28.25 -6.88 12.08
C PRO A 125 -28.48 -7.11 10.57
N PRO A 126 -27.49 -7.61 9.80
CA PRO A 126 -26.12 -7.98 10.22
C PRO A 126 -25.11 -6.82 10.21
N TRP A 127 -25.54 -5.62 9.82
CA TRP A 127 -24.67 -4.47 9.55
C TRP A 127 -24.01 -3.91 10.82
N ASN A 128 -24.61 -4.15 11.98
CA ASN A 128 -24.00 -3.82 13.28
C ASN A 128 -22.72 -4.58 13.61
N LYS A 129 -22.32 -5.56 12.80
CA LYS A 129 -21.07 -6.31 12.94
C LYS A 129 -20.06 -6.03 11.82
N VAL A 130 -20.39 -5.17 10.85
CA VAL A 130 -19.48 -4.89 9.73
C VAL A 130 -18.54 -3.73 10.06
N CYS A 131 -17.31 -3.81 9.56
CA CYS A 131 -16.36 -2.69 9.61
C CYS A 131 -16.50 -1.85 8.34
N TYR A 132 -16.61 -0.54 8.49
CA TYR A 132 -16.68 0.39 7.36
C TYR A 132 -15.29 0.85 6.95
N ILE A 133 -14.98 0.73 5.65
CA ILE A 133 -13.72 1.17 5.07
C ILE A 133 -14.03 2.41 4.22
N CYS A 134 -13.43 3.55 4.57
CA CYS A 134 -13.56 4.81 3.84
C CYS A 134 -12.21 5.22 3.25
N ASN A 135 -12.26 5.94 2.13
CA ASN A 135 -11.06 6.46 1.49
C ASN A 135 -10.59 7.81 2.08
N VAL A 136 -11.41 8.49 2.88
CA VAL A 136 -11.11 9.82 3.45
C VAL A 136 -11.25 9.79 4.97
N SER A 137 -10.23 10.27 5.69
CA SER A 137 -10.23 10.26 7.17
C SER A 137 -11.26 11.20 7.81
N LEU A 138 -11.67 12.26 7.09
CA LEU A 138 -12.74 13.16 7.49
C LEU A 138 -14.09 12.43 7.56
N ASP A 139 -14.35 11.52 6.61
CA ASP A 139 -15.57 10.72 6.60
C ASP A 139 -15.59 9.76 7.78
N THR A 140 -14.45 9.15 8.12
CA THR A 140 -14.32 8.27 9.31
C THR A 140 -14.62 9.03 10.60
N ASN A 141 -14.08 10.25 10.77
CA ASN A 141 -14.31 11.07 11.96
C ASN A 141 -15.74 11.62 12.06
N TYR A 142 -16.32 12.04 10.93
CA TYR A 142 -17.71 12.49 10.88
C TYR A 142 -18.67 11.33 11.20
N PHE A 143 -18.39 10.14 10.66
CA PHE A 143 -19.18 8.95 10.89
C PHE A 143 -19.08 8.45 12.33
N ILE A 144 -17.86 8.38 12.91
CA ILE A 144 -17.64 8.03 14.31
C ILE A 144 -18.37 9.03 15.23
N LYS A 145 -18.22 10.34 15.01
CA LYS A 145 -18.92 11.36 15.82
C LYS A 145 -20.44 11.26 15.71
N LYS A 146 -20.98 10.93 14.54
CA LYS A 146 -22.42 10.74 14.33
C LYS A 146 -22.92 9.46 15.01
N LEU A 147 -22.13 8.38 15.01
CA LEU A 147 -22.43 7.12 15.70
C LEU A 147 -22.48 7.32 17.23
N TYR A 148 -21.47 7.99 17.81
CA TYR A 148 -21.43 8.28 19.25
C TYR A 148 -22.63 9.13 19.71
N LYS A 149 -23.08 10.09 18.88
CA LYS A 149 -24.24 10.95 19.18
C LYS A 149 -25.59 10.22 19.07
N LEU A 150 -25.63 9.10 18.36
CA LEU A 150 -26.80 8.22 18.22
C LEU A 150 -26.87 7.15 19.31
N ILE A 151 -25.73 6.78 19.90
CA ILE A 151 -25.64 5.79 20.99
C ILE A 151 -25.76 6.44 22.39
N SER A 152 -25.56 7.76 22.51
CA SER A 152 -25.67 8.50 23.79
C SER A 152 -27.06 9.12 24.07
N LYS A 153 -28.12 8.62 23.46
CA LYS A 153 -29.52 8.96 23.78
C LYS A 153 -30.28 7.70 24.13
#